data_AF-A0A1L3Q0C8-F1
#
_entry.id   AF-A0A1L3Q0C8-F1
#
_cell.length_a   1.000
_cell.length_b   1.000
_cell.length_c   1.000
_cell.angle_alpha   90.00
_cell.angle_beta   90.00
_cell.angle_gamma   90.00
#
_symmetry.space_group_name_H-M   'P 1'
#
loop_
_entity.id
_entity.type
_entity.pdbx_description
1 polymer ?
#
loop_
_entity_poly.entity_id
_entity_poly.type
_entity_poly.pdbx_seq_one_letter_code
_entity_poly.pdbx_strand_id
1 'polypeptide(L)'
;MKRENMKTETPCQVVVWDVLPAIRAALAKELVDNGVTQQEVAKLFGMAPSAVSQYLTKKRGYRIEFDDEIKASIANLAVDIQNGTVDDLSHRFCDICRQLRSDDACPADK
;
A
#
# COMPACT_ATOMS: atom_id res chain seq x y z
N MET A 1 -35.01 20.16 5.90
CA MET A 1 -34.67 18.76 5.57
C MET A 1 -33.17 18.69 5.31
N LYS A 2 -32.37 18.36 6.34
CA LYS A 2 -30.92 18.17 6.17
C LYS A 2 -30.77 16.87 5.37
N ARG A 3 -30.25 16.94 4.15
CA ARG A 3 -29.84 15.74 3.41
C ARG A 3 -28.62 15.20 4.15
N GLU A 4 -28.83 14.26 5.05
CA GLU A 4 -27.73 13.45 5.54
C GLU A 4 -27.10 12.77 4.32
N ASN A 5 -25.79 12.96 4.16
CA ASN A 5 -25.02 12.44 3.04
C ASN A 5 -25.21 10.92 2.96
N MET A 6 -25.93 10.47 1.94
CA MET A 6 -25.97 9.07 1.54
C MET A 6 -24.55 8.70 1.07
N LYS A 7 -23.79 7.96 1.88
CA LYS A 7 -22.49 7.43 1.46
C LYS A 7 -22.74 6.34 0.40
N THR A 8 -22.33 6.59 -0.83
CA THR A 8 -22.39 5.64 -1.95
C THR A 8 -21.07 4.91 -2.16
N GLU A 9 -20.12 5.05 -1.23
CA GLU A 9 -18.80 4.43 -1.32
C GLU A 9 -18.93 2.92 -1.12
N THR A 10 -18.60 2.16 -2.15
CA THR A 10 -18.57 0.70 -2.09
C THR A 10 -17.26 0.23 -1.45
N PRO A 11 -17.23 -0.95 -0.82
CA PRO A 11 -16.01 -1.57 -0.32
C PRO A 11 -14.89 -1.62 -1.38
N CYS A 12 -15.26 -1.93 -2.63
CA CYS A 12 -14.34 -1.95 -3.76
C CYS A 12 -13.68 -0.58 -4.02
N GLN A 13 -14.43 0.52 -3.91
CA GLN A 13 -13.87 1.87 -4.07
C GLN A 13 -12.87 2.20 -2.95
N VAL A 14 -13.18 1.83 -1.71
CA VAL A 14 -12.27 2.00 -0.57
C VAL A 14 -10.97 1.22 -0.79
N VAL A 15 -11.07 -0.04 -1.24
CA VAL A 15 -9.88 -0.86 -1.52
C VAL A 15 -9.00 -0.22 -2.59
N VAL A 16 -9.59 0.23 -3.69
CA VAL A 16 -8.84 0.78 -4.83
C VAL A 16 -8.25 2.16 -4.52
N TRP A 17 -8.95 3.00 -3.74
CA TRP A 17 -8.56 4.39 -3.51
C TRP A 17 -7.75 4.61 -2.23
N ASP A 18 -7.93 3.77 -1.22
CA ASP A 18 -7.28 3.93 0.07
C ASP A 18 -6.32 2.76 0.38
N VAL A 19 -6.79 1.51 0.30
CA VAL A 19 -5.99 0.32 0.70
C VAL A 19 -4.79 0.08 -0.20
N LEU A 20 -5.03 -0.16 -1.49
CA LEU A 20 -3.95 -0.50 -2.42
C LEU A 20 -2.92 0.65 -2.56
N PRO A 21 -3.32 1.93 -2.59
CA PRO A 21 -2.36 3.04 -2.55
C PRO A 21 -1.57 3.12 -1.26
N ALA A 22 -2.15 2.81 -0.10
CA ALA A 22 -1.44 2.81 1.18
C ALA A 22 -0.37 1.73 1.24
N ILE A 23 -0.69 0.50 0.84
CA ILE A 23 0.29 -0.60 0.80
C ILE A 23 1.44 -0.25 -0.15
N ARG A 24 1.14 0.27 -1.35
CA ARG A 24 2.18 0.72 -2.29
C ARG A 24 3.05 1.82 -1.73
N ALA A 25 2.45 2.80 -1.04
CA ALA A 25 3.19 3.92 -0.48
C ALA A 25 4.13 3.47 0.64
N ALA A 26 3.67 2.60 1.53
CA ALA A 26 4.49 2.04 2.58
C ALA A 26 5.62 1.17 2.02
N LEU A 27 5.33 0.28 1.06
CA LEU A 27 6.38 -0.54 0.44
C LEU A 27 7.41 0.32 -0.33
N ALA A 28 6.97 1.33 -1.08
CA ALA A 28 7.88 2.26 -1.74
C ALA A 28 8.78 2.99 -0.73
N LYS A 29 8.22 3.38 0.41
CA LYS A 29 8.99 4.04 1.48
C LYS A 29 10.04 3.09 2.06
N GLU A 30 9.67 1.86 2.42
CA GLU A 30 10.60 0.86 2.93
C GLU A 30 11.73 0.56 1.94
N LEU A 31 11.42 0.39 0.66
CA LEU A 31 12.42 0.16 -0.38
C LEU A 31 13.42 1.33 -0.48
N VAL A 32 12.91 2.58 -0.45
CA VAL A 32 13.77 3.78 -0.53
C VAL A 32 14.59 3.97 0.74
N ASP A 33 14.01 3.73 1.92
CA ASP A 33 14.72 3.80 3.20
C ASP A 33 15.82 2.73 3.27
N ASN A 34 15.64 1.59 2.59
CA ASN A 34 16.66 0.53 2.44
C ASN A 34 17.69 0.79 1.31
N GLY A 35 17.62 1.93 0.62
CA GLY A 35 18.63 2.35 -0.36
C GLY A 35 18.28 2.09 -1.82
N VAL A 36 17.08 1.57 -2.14
CA VAL A 36 16.60 1.42 -3.52
C VAL A 36 16.23 2.79 -4.07
N THR A 37 16.67 3.13 -5.28
CA THR A 37 16.36 4.45 -5.85
C THR A 37 14.88 4.56 -6.23
N GLN A 38 14.32 5.78 -6.18
CA GLN A 38 12.93 6.02 -6.63
C GLN A 38 12.68 5.57 -8.09
N GLN A 39 13.72 5.62 -8.94
CA GLN A 39 13.67 5.16 -10.33
C GLN A 39 13.52 3.65 -10.42
N GLU A 40 14.23 2.89 -9.59
CA GLU A 40 14.12 1.43 -9.53
C GLU A 40 12.77 1.01 -8.94
N VAL A 41 12.30 1.67 -7.89
CA VAL A 41 10.95 1.43 -7.34
C VAL A 41 9.87 1.69 -8.39
N ALA A 42 10.00 2.77 -9.18
CA ALA A 42 9.06 3.09 -10.24
C ALA A 42 9.03 2.00 -11.33
N LYS A 43 10.20 1.49 -11.73
CA LYS A 43 10.31 0.36 -12.67
C LYS A 43 9.68 -0.90 -12.10
N LEU A 44 9.98 -1.24 -10.84
CA LEU A 44 9.43 -2.40 -10.14
C LEU A 44 7.89 -2.36 -10.09
N PHE A 45 7.31 -1.19 -9.85
CA PHE A 45 5.86 -1.02 -9.76
C PHE A 45 5.19 -0.77 -11.11
N GLY A 46 5.95 -0.68 -12.22
CA GLY A 46 5.42 -0.37 -13.54
C GLY A 46 4.74 1.00 -13.61
N MET A 47 5.27 2.00 -12.90
CA MET A 47 4.67 3.33 -12.79
C MET A 47 5.65 4.47 -13.05
N ALA A 48 5.14 5.70 -13.16
CA ALA A 48 5.98 6.88 -13.34
C ALA A 48 6.76 7.22 -12.04
N PRO A 49 8.02 7.69 -12.11
CA PRO A 49 8.78 8.13 -10.93
C PRO A 49 8.08 9.22 -10.11
N SER A 50 7.29 10.08 -10.77
CA SER A 50 6.48 11.10 -10.11
C SER A 50 5.41 10.52 -9.18
N ALA A 51 4.94 9.29 -9.43
CA ALA A 51 4.01 8.61 -8.55
C ALA A 51 4.69 8.10 -7.28
N VAL A 52 5.93 7.59 -7.39
CA VAL A 52 6.75 7.20 -6.22
C VAL A 52 7.05 8.43 -5.36
N SER A 53 7.44 9.56 -5.97
CA SER A 53 7.65 10.81 -5.25
C SER A 53 6.38 11.28 -4.51
N GLN A 54 5.20 11.10 -5.11
CA GLN A 54 3.91 11.42 -4.45
C GLN A 54 3.61 10.51 -3.25
N TYR A 55 4.02 9.24 -3.30
CA TYR A 55 3.95 8.36 -2.14
C TYR A 55 4.84 8.88 -1.01
N LEU A 56 6.12 9.16 -1.28
CA LEU A 56 7.08 9.58 -0.25
C LEU A 56 6.73 10.94 0.39
N THR A 57 6.14 11.85 -0.36
CA THR A 57 5.76 13.20 0.13
C THR A 57 4.45 13.24 0.91
N LYS A 58 3.92 12.07 1.27
CA LYS A 58 2.67 11.91 2.01
C LYS A 58 1.39 12.43 1.35
N LYS A 59 1.41 12.65 0.02
CA LYS A 59 0.25 13.16 -0.72
C LYS A 59 -0.77 12.07 -1.07
N ARG A 60 -0.40 10.78 -1.03
CA ARG A 60 -1.26 9.62 -1.34
C ARG A 60 -0.90 8.42 -0.45
N GLY A 61 -1.90 7.63 -0.04
CA GLY A 61 -1.68 6.37 0.69
C GLY A 61 -1.56 6.48 2.23
N TYR A 62 -2.06 7.56 2.84
CA TYR A 62 -1.95 7.81 4.29
C TYR A 62 -3.30 7.86 5.01
N ARG A 63 -4.35 7.33 4.39
CA ARG A 63 -5.70 7.28 4.97
C ARG A 63 -5.92 6.05 5.85
N ILE A 64 -4.94 5.15 5.90
CA ILE A 64 -4.97 3.90 6.65
C ILE A 64 -3.73 3.88 7.54
N GLU A 65 -3.95 3.55 8.81
CA GLU A 65 -2.87 3.22 9.74
C GLU A 65 -2.67 1.71 9.74
N PHE A 66 -1.42 1.30 9.60
CA PHE A 66 -1.03 -0.10 9.70
C PHE A 66 -0.68 -0.42 11.15
N ASP A 67 -1.13 -1.57 11.63
CA ASP A 67 -0.58 -2.15 12.86
C ASP A 67 0.85 -2.66 12.62
N ASP A 68 1.44 -3.20 13.68
CA ASP A 68 2.84 -3.62 13.65
C ASP A 68 3.04 -4.93 12.87
N GLU A 69 2.03 -5.79 12.77
CA GLU A 69 2.10 -7.01 11.97
C GLU A 69 2.12 -6.70 10.47
N ILE A 70 1.24 -5.81 10.02
CA ILE A 70 1.19 -5.36 8.62
C ILE A 70 2.47 -4.61 8.25
N LYS A 71 2.98 -3.73 9.13
CA LYS A 71 4.27 -3.05 8.91
C LYS A 71 5.39 -4.06 8.77
N ALA A 72 5.45 -5.09 9.63
CA ALA A 72 6.45 -6.14 9.53
C ALA A 72 6.34 -6.93 8.22
N SER A 73 5.13 -7.28 7.78
CA SER A 73 4.89 -7.94 6.49
C SER A 73 5.41 -7.09 5.30
N ILE A 74 5.18 -5.77 5.33
CA ILE A 74 5.67 -4.84 4.29
C ILE A 74 7.20 -4.73 4.33
N ALA A 75 7.80 -4.57 5.51
CA ALA A 75 9.25 -4.48 5.67
C ALA A 75 9.95 -5.77 5.20
N ASN A 76 9.43 -6.93 5.58
CA ASN A 76 9.93 -8.23 5.12
C ASN A 76 9.85 -8.38 3.61
N LEU A 77 8.74 -7.94 3.00
CA LEU A 77 8.61 -7.92 1.55
C LEU A 77 9.66 -7.00 0.90
N ALA A 78 9.95 -5.83 1.47
CA ALA A 78 11.00 -4.95 0.97
C ALA A 78 12.39 -5.59 1.01
N VAL A 79 12.68 -6.38 2.05
CA VAL A 79 13.93 -7.16 2.16
C VAL A 79 13.98 -8.27 1.13
N ASP A 80 12.89 -9.05 0.98
CA ASP A 80 12.82 -10.13 -0.01
C ASP A 80 13.02 -9.62 -1.44
N ILE A 81 12.43 -8.46 -1.77
CA ILE A 81 12.59 -7.81 -3.08
C ILE A 81 14.07 -7.48 -3.34
N GLN A 82 14.77 -6.93 -2.35
CA GLN A 82 16.18 -6.58 -2.48
C GLN A 82 17.09 -7.80 -2.58
N ASN A 83 16.73 -8.89 -1.91
CA ASN A 83 17.43 -10.16 -2.00
C ASN A 83 17.14 -10.92 -3.30
N GLY A 84 16.19 -10.46 -4.11
CA GLY A 84 15.77 -11.13 -5.34
C GLY A 84 15.03 -12.44 -5.10
N THR A 85 14.39 -12.61 -3.95
CA THR A 85 13.69 -13.86 -3.54
C THR A 85 12.18 -13.80 -3.76
N VAL A 86 11.68 -12.79 -4.47
CA VAL A 86 10.25 -12.61 -4.77
C VAL A 86 9.95 -13.05 -6.20
N ASP A 87 9.33 -14.21 -6.34
CA ASP A 87 8.90 -14.73 -7.64
C ASP A 87 7.59 -14.07 -8.13
N ASP A 88 6.64 -13.83 -7.22
CA ASP A 88 5.35 -13.19 -7.54
C ASP A 88 5.04 -12.05 -6.56
N LEU A 89 5.37 -10.83 -6.98
CA LEU A 89 5.09 -9.61 -6.22
C LEU A 89 3.58 -9.38 -6.06
N SER A 90 2.77 -9.75 -7.05
CA SER A 90 1.32 -9.54 -7.00
C SER A 90 0.67 -10.41 -5.92
N HIS A 91 1.13 -11.65 -5.78
CA HIS A 91 0.68 -12.54 -4.70
C HIS A 91 1.04 -11.97 -3.32
N ARG A 92 2.29 -11.51 -3.13
CA ARG A 92 2.72 -10.92 -1.85
C ARG A 92 1.94 -9.66 -1.49
N PHE A 93 1.61 -8.81 -2.47
CA PHE A 93 0.68 -7.68 -2.26
C PHE A 93 -0.72 -8.15 -1.85
N CYS A 94 -1.23 -9.22 -2.46
CA CYS A 94 -2.53 -9.79 -2.15
C CYS A 94 -2.56 -10.37 -0.72
N ASP A 95 -1.48 -11.00 -0.26
CA ASP A 95 -1.35 -11.51 1.11
C ASP A 95 -1.45 -10.38 2.14
N ILE A 96 -0.70 -9.29 1.94
CA ILE A 96 -0.74 -8.10 2.82
C ILE A 96 -2.13 -7.47 2.81
N CYS A 97 -2.75 -7.36 1.64
CA CYS A 97 -4.12 -6.84 1.52
C CYS A 97 -5.12 -7.73 2.28
N ARG A 98 -5.02 -9.07 2.17
CA ARG A 98 -5.88 -10.00 2.90
C ARG A 98 -5.67 -9.94 4.41
N GLN A 99 -4.43 -9.83 4.86
CA GLN A 99 -4.10 -9.65 6.27
C GLN A 99 -4.79 -8.38 6.81
N LEU A 100 -4.58 -7.24 6.13
CA LEU A 100 -5.17 -5.95 6.52
C LEU A 100 -6.71 -5.96 6.58
N ARG A 101 -7.36 -6.79 5.75
CA ARG A 101 -8.82 -6.98 5.73
C ARG A 101 -9.34 -7.94 6.80
N SER A 102 -8.47 -8.81 7.29
CA SER A 102 -8.81 -9.73 8.39
C SER A 102 -8.71 -9.03 9.74
N ASP A 103 -7.85 -8.02 9.81
CA ASP A 103 -7.76 -7.08 10.91
C ASP A 103 -8.79 -5.96 10.71
N ASP A 104 -9.40 -5.43 11.78
CA ASP A 104 -10.39 -4.32 11.71
C ASP A 104 -9.78 -2.98 11.21
N ALA A 105 -8.56 -3.02 10.67
CA ALA A 105 -7.82 -1.91 10.09
C ALA A 105 -8.39 -1.47 8.73
N CYS A 106 -8.96 -2.38 7.94
CA CYS A 106 -9.55 -2.06 6.66
C CYS A 106 -10.91 -1.33 6.81
N PRO A 107 -11.08 -0.09 6.27
CA PRO A 107 -12.36 0.59 6.33
C PRO A 107 -13.44 -0.02 5.41
N ALA A 108 -13.04 -0.88 4.46
CA ALA A 108 -13.94 -1.47 3.46
C ALA A 108 -14.78 -2.64 4.02
N ASP A 109 -14.32 -3.27 5.10
CA ASP A 109 -14.97 -4.45 5.70
C ASP A 109 -15.85 -4.08 6.93
N LYS A 110 -16.04 -2.77 7.18
CA LYS A 110 -16.88 -2.20 8.26
C LYS A 110 -18.31 -1.89 7.83
#